data_AF-A0A3M1MFS4-F1
#
_entry.id   AF-A0A3M1MFS4-F1
#
_cell.length_a   1.000
_cell.length_b   1.000
_cell.length_c   1.000
_cell.angle_alpha   90.00
_cell.angle_beta   90.00
_cell.angle_gamma   90.00
#
_symmetry.space_group_name_H-M   'P 1'
#
loop_
_entity.id
_entity.type
_entity.pdbx_description
1 polymer ?
#
loop_
_entity_poly.entity_id
_entity_poly.type
_entity_poly.pdbx_seq_one_letter_code
_entity_poly.pdbx_strand_id
1 'polypeptide(L)'
;MEQVPADYSQRIKRLRGRLGLTQTDLAERMGVSFATVNRWENQQTKPSRVYWERLLRIGDDTPASETVDTSEATTPRLDFTAPPSVVRAVAEGERLSFGHMANPTFATEISQIDPLPHQRIAVYDHMLRQERLRYLLADDAGAGKTITTGLYIREMLSRRLLRRVLIVPPAGLIGNWKRELEKLFSLSFQVVSGSDARSRNPFVGPDSDRVIISVDTLRASSAFNRLREPQVQPYELVVFDEAHKLSADRGSDLYVRRTERYKLAEALAGVKGVEDQWQLSWSAHHLLLLTATPHMGKDYPYYALWRLLEPNVLTTVEAFNDFPAEHRKRYFIRRTKEEMVKLDGTPLYPQRVCDTLTYDLAHGEISEQTLYDETTAYLRHVYNRAKLLNRSAARLAMSVFQRRLASSTYALLRSFERRIAKLDELIEQVQDGRLTMEQLLLLQRQVRDEDDVFEAKTADEESGEGDEEENERQEEKLLQGVVAESLDELRAERDQVVALLELARQVYDKGSESKFERLRE
;
A
#
# COMPACT_ATOMS: atom_id res chain seq x y z
N MET A 1 16.05 1.18 62.56
CA MET A 1 16.74 2.01 61.53
C MET A 1 17.18 1.09 60.40
N GLU A 2 16.47 1.09 59.27
CA GLU A 2 16.67 0.12 58.18
C GLU A 2 17.90 0.43 57.32
N GLN A 3 18.71 -0.60 57.07
CA GLN A 3 19.76 -0.57 56.04
C GLN A 3 19.12 -0.65 54.65
N VAL A 4 19.75 -0.03 53.64
CA VAL A 4 19.30 -0.13 52.25
C VAL A 4 19.32 -1.61 51.80
N PRO A 5 18.16 -2.21 51.47
CA PRO A 5 18.03 -3.62 51.11
C PRO A 5 18.83 -4.01 49.86
N ALA A 6 19.10 -5.31 49.69
CA ALA A 6 19.79 -5.83 48.50
C ALA A 6 18.93 -5.69 47.21
N ASP A 7 17.60 -5.69 47.35
CA ASP A 7 16.62 -5.54 46.27
C ASP A 7 16.24 -4.08 45.98
N TYR A 8 17.07 -3.11 46.38
CA TYR A 8 16.78 -1.67 46.28
C TYR A 8 16.35 -1.23 44.86
N SER A 9 17.00 -1.76 43.81
CA SER A 9 16.68 -1.43 42.42
C SER A 9 15.25 -1.80 42.02
N GLN A 10 14.77 -2.98 42.45
CA GLN A 10 13.41 -3.42 42.17
C GLN A 10 12.39 -2.59 42.97
N ARG A 11 12.71 -2.26 44.22
CA ARG A 11 11.83 -1.42 45.06
C ARG A 11 11.68 -0.01 44.49
N ILE A 12 12.74 0.59 43.96
CA ILE A 12 12.67 1.89 43.28
C ILE A 12 11.81 1.80 42.03
N LYS A 13 12.00 0.76 41.19
CA LYS A 13 11.17 0.53 39.99
C LYS A 13 9.68 0.33 40.33
N ARG A 14 9.38 -0.44 41.38
CA ARG A 14 8.01 -0.65 41.87
C ARG A 14 7.39 0.63 42.44
N LEU A 15 8.14 1.38 43.24
CA LEU A 15 7.70 2.67 43.78
C LEU A 15 7.37 3.65 42.66
N ARG A 16 8.26 3.75 41.66
CA ARG A 16 8.08 4.59 40.48
C ARG A 16 6.86 4.17 39.65
N GLY A 17 6.69 2.87 39.42
CA GLY A 17 5.53 2.31 38.74
C GLY A 17 4.22 2.57 39.49
N ARG A 18 4.21 2.38 40.81
CA ARG A 18 3.04 2.65 41.67
C ARG A 18 2.62 4.11 41.65
N LEU A 19 3.59 5.02 41.56
CA LEU A 19 3.34 6.47 41.54
C LEU A 19 3.18 7.05 40.13
N GLY A 20 3.27 6.23 39.08
CA GLY A 20 3.16 6.69 37.69
C GLY A 20 4.26 7.67 37.26
N LEU A 21 5.42 7.68 37.94
CA LEU A 21 6.48 8.65 37.70
C LEU A 21 7.43 8.19 36.58
N THR A 22 7.92 9.12 35.77
CA THR A 22 9.09 8.85 34.92
C THR A 22 10.37 8.87 35.77
N GLN A 23 11.49 8.35 35.25
CA GLN A 23 12.77 8.43 35.96
C GLN A 23 13.21 9.88 36.18
N THR A 24 12.82 10.78 35.27
CA THR A 24 13.07 12.23 35.35
C THR A 24 12.27 12.85 36.49
N ASP A 25 10.98 12.53 36.61
CA ASP A 25 10.12 13.07 37.69
C ASP A 25 10.58 12.60 39.07
N LEU A 26 11.01 11.33 39.17
CA LEU A 26 11.58 10.80 40.40
C LEU A 26 12.90 11.50 40.76
N ALA A 27 13.75 11.80 39.77
CA ALA A 27 15.01 12.50 39.98
C ALA A 27 14.76 13.92 40.51
N GLU A 28 13.79 14.64 39.94
CA GLU A 28 13.38 15.98 40.36
C GLU A 28 12.85 15.98 41.81
N ARG A 29 11.93 15.07 42.16
CA ARG A 29 11.41 14.92 43.53
C ARG A 29 12.49 14.56 44.55
N MET A 30 13.52 13.85 44.11
CA MET A 30 14.64 13.43 44.95
C MET A 30 15.76 14.49 45.04
N GLY A 31 15.71 15.54 44.23
CA GLY A 31 16.75 16.56 44.13
C GLY A 31 18.06 16.02 43.56
N VAL A 32 18.00 15.03 42.67
CA VAL A 32 19.17 14.39 42.02
C VAL A 32 19.03 14.42 40.50
N SER A 33 20.11 14.11 39.78
CA SER A 33 20.05 14.00 38.32
C SER A 33 19.40 12.69 37.85
N PHE A 34 18.79 12.70 36.66
CA PHE A 34 18.28 11.50 35.98
C PHE A 34 19.31 10.36 35.95
N ALA A 35 20.57 10.67 35.65
CA ALA A 35 21.66 9.70 35.61
C ALA A 35 21.90 8.99 36.96
N THR A 36 21.51 9.60 38.07
CA THR A 36 21.63 9.00 39.41
C THR A 36 20.51 7.99 39.65
N VAL A 37 19.27 8.33 39.30
CA VAL A 37 18.12 7.40 39.40
C VAL A 37 18.29 6.22 38.45
N ASN A 38 18.73 6.46 37.21
CA ASN A 38 19.00 5.42 36.21
C ASN A 38 20.05 4.41 36.73
N ARG A 39 21.15 4.90 37.34
CA ARG A 39 22.17 4.03 37.94
C ARG A 39 21.64 3.21 39.11
N TRP A 40 20.75 3.75 39.93
CA TRP A 40 20.10 3.01 41.03
C TRP A 40 19.17 1.91 40.50
N GLU A 41 18.34 2.22 39.51
CA GLU A 41 17.41 1.28 38.90
C GLU A 41 18.10 0.14 38.13
N ASN A 42 19.30 0.39 37.61
CA ASN A 42 20.11 -0.58 36.88
C ASN A 42 21.23 -1.22 37.73
N GLN A 43 21.15 -1.11 39.06
CA GLN A 43 22.07 -1.73 40.02
C GLN A 43 23.55 -1.30 39.88
N GLN A 44 23.82 -0.19 39.20
CA GLN A 44 25.18 0.31 38.97
C GLN A 44 25.73 1.05 40.20
N THR A 45 24.86 1.73 40.96
CA THR A 45 25.23 2.34 42.24
C THR A 45 24.12 2.18 43.26
N LYS A 46 24.50 2.06 44.53
CA LYS A 46 23.54 1.95 45.65
C LYS A 46 23.16 3.36 46.15
N PRO A 47 21.88 3.67 46.38
CA PRO A 47 21.48 4.92 46.99
C PRO A 47 22.16 5.11 48.35
N SER A 48 22.56 6.34 48.67
CA SER A 48 23.00 6.64 50.03
C SER A 48 21.82 6.50 51.00
N ARG A 49 22.13 6.28 52.28
CA ARG A 49 21.10 6.11 53.31
C ARG A 49 20.10 7.27 53.37
N VAL A 50 20.58 8.51 53.18
CA VAL A 50 19.74 9.72 53.17
C VAL A 50 18.73 9.70 52.02
N TYR A 51 19.16 9.27 50.83
CA TYR A 51 18.26 9.13 49.69
C TYR A 51 17.30 7.95 49.83
N TRP A 52 17.73 6.87 50.49
CA TRP A 52 16.85 5.74 50.77
C TRP A 52 15.71 6.12 51.74
N GLU A 53 16.02 6.85 52.81
CA GLU A 53 15.00 7.34 53.75
C GLU A 53 14.02 8.32 53.07
N ARG A 54 14.51 9.15 52.12
CA ARG A 54 13.62 9.99 51.29
C ARG A 54 12.71 9.18 50.35
N LEU A 55 13.24 8.13 49.73
CA LEU A 55 12.44 7.23 48.87
C LEU A 55 11.32 6.54 49.66
N LEU A 56 11.59 6.11 50.89
CA LEU A 56 10.59 5.52 51.77
C LEU A 56 9.48 6.53 52.13
N ARG A 57 9.84 7.79 52.44
CA ARG A 57 8.85 8.85 52.71
C ARG A 57 7.96 9.18 51.51
N ILE A 58 8.53 9.22 50.30
CA ILE A 58 7.74 9.36 49.06
C ILE A 58 6.78 8.16 48.89
N GLY A 59 7.16 6.99 49.41
CA GLY A 59 6.32 5.81 49.44
C GLY A 59 5.20 5.83 50.49
N ASP A 60 5.39 6.54 51.61
CA ASP A 60 4.45 6.58 52.73
C ASP A 60 3.46 7.76 52.66
N ASP A 61 3.82 8.87 51.99
CA ASP A 61 2.98 10.08 51.85
C ASP A 61 1.81 9.95 50.85
N THR A 62 1.44 8.72 50.45
CA THR A 62 0.31 8.48 49.54
C THR A 62 -0.63 7.46 50.19
N PRO A 63 -1.94 7.77 50.40
CA PRO A 63 -2.87 6.77 50.91
C PRO A 63 -2.84 5.55 50.01
N ALA A 64 -2.81 4.36 50.62
CA ALA A 64 -2.77 3.09 49.94
C ALA A 64 -3.82 3.06 48.83
N SER A 65 -3.37 3.20 47.58
CA SER A 65 -4.18 2.86 46.41
C SER A 65 -4.36 1.35 46.49
N GLU A 66 -5.57 0.94 46.87
CA GLU A 66 -6.04 -0.43 46.78
C GLU A 66 -5.69 -0.94 45.38
N THR A 67 -4.82 -1.95 45.34
CA THR A 67 -4.64 -2.79 44.17
C THR A 67 -6.00 -3.39 43.83
N VAL A 68 -6.66 -2.82 42.83
CA VAL A 68 -7.86 -3.40 42.22
C VAL A 68 -7.40 -4.66 41.50
N ASP A 69 -7.65 -5.78 42.18
CA ASP A 69 -7.59 -7.12 41.64
C ASP A 69 -8.65 -7.24 40.54
N THR A 70 -8.21 -7.20 39.28
CA THR A 70 -9.08 -7.43 38.12
C THR A 70 -9.32 -8.93 37.97
N SER A 71 -10.12 -9.54 38.85
CA SER A 71 -10.71 -10.85 38.57
C SER A 71 -12.02 -11.17 39.32
N GLU A 72 -12.71 -10.18 39.88
CA GLU A 72 -14.13 -10.33 40.23
C GLU A 72 -14.91 -9.17 39.61
N ALA A 73 -16.03 -9.48 38.97
CA ALA A 73 -17.00 -8.49 38.52
C ALA A 73 -17.55 -7.76 39.75
N THR A 74 -16.80 -6.78 40.23
CA THR A 74 -17.20 -5.88 41.29
C THR A 74 -18.32 -5.04 40.71
N THR A 75 -19.52 -5.26 41.24
CA THR A 75 -20.65 -4.36 41.05
C THR A 75 -20.12 -2.94 41.24
N PRO A 76 -20.25 -2.03 40.25
CA PRO A 76 -19.65 -0.71 40.35
C PRO A 76 -20.13 -0.06 41.65
N ARG A 77 -19.20 0.30 42.54
CA ARG A 77 -19.56 1.04 43.75
C ARG A 77 -20.15 2.37 43.28
N LEU A 78 -21.45 2.54 43.52
CA LEU A 78 -22.15 3.76 43.18
C LEU A 78 -21.64 4.88 44.09
N ASP A 79 -20.74 5.71 43.55
CA ASP A 79 -20.24 6.91 44.18
C ASP A 79 -21.14 8.10 43.79
N PHE A 80 -21.86 8.65 44.76
CA PHE A 80 -22.76 9.80 44.59
C PHE A 80 -22.13 11.12 45.05
N THR A 81 -20.83 11.15 45.32
CA THR A 81 -20.12 12.37 45.76
C THR A 81 -19.73 13.29 44.60
N ALA A 82 -19.83 12.82 43.35
CA ALA A 82 -19.57 13.62 42.16
C ALA A 82 -20.55 14.82 42.06
N PRO A 83 -20.09 16.01 41.67
CA PRO A 83 -20.96 17.16 41.47
C PRO A 83 -22.11 16.86 40.48
N PRO A 84 -23.36 17.25 40.77
CA PRO A 84 -24.51 16.93 39.92
C PRO A 84 -24.37 17.41 38.47
N SER A 85 -23.66 18.52 38.24
CA SER A 85 -23.38 19.05 36.91
C SER A 85 -22.50 18.11 36.08
N VAL A 86 -21.50 17.46 36.70
CA VAL A 86 -20.62 16.50 36.04
C VAL A 86 -21.39 15.23 35.67
N VAL A 87 -22.18 14.70 36.61
CA VAL A 87 -23.01 13.51 36.37
C VAL A 87 -23.99 13.77 35.24
N ARG A 88 -24.68 14.93 35.25
CA ARG A 88 -25.58 15.33 34.17
C ARG A 88 -24.86 15.46 32.83
N ALA A 89 -23.67 16.07 32.80
CA ALA A 89 -22.89 16.23 31.57
C ALA A 89 -22.46 14.88 30.98
N VAL A 90 -22.01 13.94 31.81
CA VAL A 90 -21.63 12.58 31.37
C VAL A 90 -22.86 11.81 30.89
N ALA A 91 -23.96 11.84 31.65
CA ALA A 91 -25.19 11.14 31.26
C ALA A 91 -25.76 11.68 29.94
N GLU A 92 -25.75 13.00 29.76
CA GLU A 92 -26.19 13.62 28.51
C GLU A 92 -25.22 13.34 27.36
N GLY A 93 -23.91 13.34 27.63
CA GLY A 93 -22.88 12.94 26.66
C GLY A 93 -23.05 11.49 26.20
N GLU A 94 -23.27 10.56 27.12
CA GLU A 94 -23.59 9.17 26.80
C GLU A 94 -24.89 9.06 26.01
N ARG A 95 -25.97 9.75 26.42
CA ARG A 95 -27.24 9.78 25.69
C ARG A 95 -27.06 10.26 24.24
N LEU A 96 -26.30 11.33 24.04
CA LEU A 96 -25.99 11.85 22.70
C LEU A 96 -25.10 10.89 21.90
N SER A 97 -24.23 10.12 22.56
CA SER A 97 -23.43 9.07 21.89
C SER A 97 -24.31 7.95 21.29
N PHE A 98 -25.52 7.74 21.82
CA PHE A 98 -26.51 6.80 21.29
C PHE A 98 -27.42 7.42 20.21
N GLY A 99 -27.07 8.58 19.64
CA GLY A 99 -27.87 9.23 18.59
C GLY A 99 -28.21 8.33 17.39
N HIS A 100 -27.36 7.34 17.08
CA HIS A 100 -27.60 6.33 16.05
C HIS A 100 -28.88 5.48 16.27
N MET A 101 -29.39 5.39 17.49
CA MET A 101 -30.65 4.68 17.78
C MET A 101 -31.87 5.45 17.26
N ALA A 102 -31.79 6.78 17.18
CA ALA A 102 -32.86 7.64 16.70
C ALA A 102 -32.67 8.05 15.23
N ASN A 103 -31.42 8.08 14.74
CA ASN A 103 -31.08 8.47 13.38
C ASN A 103 -30.34 7.34 12.64
N PRO A 104 -30.93 6.75 11.59
CA PRO A 104 -30.27 5.69 10.81
C PRO A 104 -29.06 6.18 10.00
N THR A 105 -28.88 7.48 9.82
CA THR A 105 -27.73 8.10 9.14
C THR A 105 -26.94 9.01 10.06
N PHE A 106 -26.74 8.61 11.31
CA PHE A 106 -26.12 9.47 12.33
C PHE A 106 -24.71 9.95 11.97
N ALA A 107 -23.92 9.14 11.27
CA ALA A 107 -22.58 9.53 10.84
C ALA A 107 -22.57 10.73 9.90
N THR A 108 -23.63 10.97 9.10
CA THR A 108 -23.67 12.15 8.23
C THR A 108 -23.81 13.45 9.02
N GLU A 109 -24.43 13.41 10.20
CA GLU A 109 -24.63 14.61 11.04
C GLU A 109 -23.38 14.96 11.86
N ILE A 110 -22.61 13.95 12.27
CA ILE A 110 -21.42 14.12 13.12
C ILE A 110 -20.11 14.18 12.31
N SER A 111 -20.19 14.16 10.98
CA SER A 111 -19.06 14.28 10.06
C SER A 111 -19.12 15.61 9.32
N GLN A 112 -17.97 16.16 8.95
CA GLN A 112 -17.85 17.41 8.21
C GLN A 112 -17.86 17.13 6.69
N ILE A 113 -18.92 16.48 6.21
CA ILE A 113 -19.08 16.13 4.79
C ILE A 113 -20.51 16.36 4.32
N ASP A 114 -20.66 16.64 3.03
CA ASP A 114 -21.94 16.54 2.31
C ASP A 114 -21.89 15.31 1.40
N PRO A 115 -22.33 14.13 1.88
CA PRO A 115 -22.13 12.88 1.15
C PRO A 115 -22.99 12.85 -0.11
N LEU A 116 -22.34 12.53 -1.23
CA LEU A 116 -23.00 12.42 -2.53
C LEU A 116 -23.97 11.22 -2.54
N PRO A 117 -25.02 11.22 -3.41
CA PRO A 117 -26.00 10.15 -3.48
C PRO A 117 -25.38 8.75 -3.56
N HIS A 118 -24.37 8.57 -4.40
CA HIS A 118 -23.71 7.27 -4.56
C HIS A 118 -22.97 6.84 -3.28
N GLN A 119 -22.35 7.78 -2.55
CA GLN A 119 -21.68 7.49 -1.28
C GLN A 119 -22.70 7.04 -0.23
N ARG A 120 -23.84 7.72 -0.14
CA ARG A 120 -24.94 7.36 0.78
C ARG A 120 -25.50 5.97 0.48
N ILE A 121 -25.82 5.71 -0.79
CA ILE A 121 -26.37 4.41 -1.23
C ILE A 121 -25.38 3.29 -0.89
N ALA A 122 -24.09 3.46 -1.22
CA ALA A 122 -23.09 2.44 -0.91
C ALA A 122 -23.04 2.12 0.58
N VAL A 123 -22.99 3.13 1.45
CA VAL A 123 -22.90 2.91 2.90
C VAL A 123 -24.20 2.35 3.48
N TYR A 124 -25.32 3.03 3.28
CA TYR A 124 -26.56 2.76 4.02
C TYR A 124 -27.43 1.66 3.41
N ASP A 125 -27.41 1.50 2.09
CA ASP A 125 -28.24 0.49 1.42
C ASP A 125 -27.50 -0.82 1.15
N HIS A 126 -26.16 -0.78 1.04
CA HIS A 126 -25.37 -1.97 0.72
C HIS A 126 -24.46 -2.42 1.86
N MET A 127 -23.56 -1.56 2.34
CA MET A 127 -22.51 -1.98 3.28
C MET A 127 -23.05 -2.27 4.68
N LEU A 128 -23.85 -1.37 5.27
CA LEU A 128 -24.38 -1.52 6.63
C LEU A 128 -25.43 -2.63 6.77
N ARG A 129 -26.02 -3.09 5.67
CA ARG A 129 -26.99 -4.19 5.70
C ARG A 129 -26.33 -5.56 5.83
N GLN A 130 -25.00 -5.62 5.71
CA GLN A 130 -24.25 -6.87 5.83
C GLN A 130 -23.83 -7.09 7.27
N GLU A 131 -24.21 -8.24 7.84
CA GLU A 131 -23.74 -8.69 9.15
C GLU A 131 -22.21 -8.78 9.17
N ARG A 132 -21.65 -9.38 8.11
CA ARG A 132 -20.21 -9.46 7.87
C ARG A 132 -19.87 -8.83 6.52
N LEU A 133 -19.50 -7.55 6.55
CA LEU A 133 -19.03 -6.83 5.37
C LEU A 133 -17.82 -7.53 4.72
N ARG A 134 -18.03 -8.13 3.55
CA ARG A 134 -16.97 -8.55 2.62
C ARG A 134 -17.28 -7.88 1.30
N TYR A 135 -16.59 -6.79 0.99
CA TYR A 135 -17.09 -5.88 -0.04
C TYR A 135 -15.99 -5.30 -0.92
N LEU A 136 -16.27 -5.21 -2.22
CA LEU A 136 -15.44 -4.61 -3.24
C LEU A 136 -16.12 -3.33 -3.73
N LEU A 137 -15.63 -2.19 -3.24
CA LEU A 137 -16.06 -0.86 -3.66
C LEU A 137 -15.23 -0.44 -4.87
N ALA A 138 -15.80 -0.62 -6.05
CA ALA A 138 -15.14 -0.51 -7.34
C ALA A 138 -15.54 0.74 -8.14
N ASP A 139 -15.92 1.83 -7.46
CA ASP A 139 -16.25 3.10 -8.13
C ASP A 139 -15.04 3.72 -8.81
N ASP A 140 -15.29 4.48 -9.87
CA ASP A 140 -14.25 5.18 -10.64
C ASP A 140 -13.33 6.09 -9.78
N ALA A 141 -12.17 6.43 -10.35
CA ALA A 141 -11.25 7.39 -9.74
C ALA A 141 -11.94 8.74 -9.55
N GLY A 142 -11.78 9.33 -8.35
CA GLY A 142 -12.43 10.58 -7.97
C GLY A 142 -13.83 10.43 -7.34
N ALA A 143 -14.41 9.23 -7.27
CA ALA A 143 -15.72 8.99 -6.65
C ALA A 143 -15.78 9.24 -5.12
N GLY A 144 -14.64 9.51 -4.47
CA GLY A 144 -14.55 9.64 -3.02
C GLY A 144 -14.71 8.30 -2.29
N LYS A 145 -13.99 7.26 -2.73
CA LYS A 145 -13.94 5.96 -2.03
C LYS A 145 -13.46 6.10 -0.58
N THR A 146 -12.50 7.00 -0.34
CA THR A 146 -12.03 7.36 1.01
C THR A 146 -13.13 7.98 1.86
N ILE A 147 -13.91 8.93 1.32
CA ILE A 147 -15.07 9.52 1.99
C ILE A 147 -16.15 8.48 2.29
N THR A 148 -16.46 7.62 1.32
CA THR A 148 -17.43 6.52 1.49
C THR A 148 -17.00 5.58 2.61
N THR A 149 -15.71 5.22 2.64
CA THR A 149 -15.13 4.35 3.66
C THR A 149 -15.09 5.03 5.03
N GLY A 150 -14.69 6.30 5.09
CA GLY A 150 -14.70 7.09 6.32
C GLY A 150 -16.10 7.21 6.92
N LEU A 151 -17.11 7.41 6.07
CA LEU A 151 -18.52 7.45 6.48
C LEU A 151 -18.96 6.11 7.06
N TYR A 152 -18.65 4.99 6.40
CA TYR A 152 -18.93 3.66 6.93
C TYR A 152 -18.23 3.41 8.28
N ILE A 153 -16.93 3.71 8.39
CA ILE A 153 -16.16 3.53 9.63
C ILE A 153 -16.78 4.38 10.75
N ARG A 154 -17.06 5.66 10.48
CA ARG A 154 -17.65 6.57 11.47
C ARG A 154 -19.00 6.07 11.97
N GLU A 155 -19.85 5.59 11.07
CA GLU A 155 -21.15 5.02 11.42
C GLU A 155 -21.00 3.78 12.29
N MET A 156 -20.17 2.81 11.88
CA MET A 156 -19.95 1.58 12.63
C MET A 156 -19.33 1.82 14.02
N LEU A 157 -18.39 2.76 14.14
CA LEU A 157 -17.82 3.18 15.42
C LEU A 157 -18.89 3.82 16.32
N SER A 158 -19.76 4.68 15.76
CA SER A 158 -20.84 5.33 16.51
C SER A 158 -21.89 4.32 17.03
N ARG A 159 -22.10 3.23 16.28
CA ARG A 159 -22.96 2.11 16.65
C ARG A 159 -22.29 1.10 17.59
N ARG A 160 -21.00 1.31 17.90
CA ARG A 160 -20.16 0.37 18.70
C ARG A 160 -20.09 -1.03 18.08
N LEU A 161 -20.25 -1.13 16.75
CA LEU A 161 -20.12 -2.37 15.98
C LEU A 161 -18.70 -2.60 15.46
N LEU A 162 -17.88 -1.54 15.45
CA LEU A 162 -16.44 -1.61 15.22
C LEU A 162 -15.71 -0.92 16.35
N ARG A 163 -14.51 -1.40 16.62
CA ARG A 163 -13.50 -0.78 17.48
C ARG A 163 -12.14 -0.79 16.80
N ARG A 164 -11.70 -1.94 16.29
CA ARG A 164 -10.36 -2.12 15.72
C ARG A 164 -10.38 -2.08 14.19
N VAL A 165 -9.74 -1.05 13.62
CA VAL A 165 -9.68 -0.80 12.17
C VAL A 165 -8.23 -0.71 11.69
N LEU A 166 -7.90 -1.49 10.67
CA LEU A 166 -6.62 -1.48 9.98
C LEU A 166 -6.83 -1.03 8.53
N ILE A 167 -6.20 0.07 8.14
CA ILE A 167 -6.25 0.59 6.77
C ILE A 167 -4.87 0.37 6.14
N VAL A 168 -4.87 -0.29 4.99
CA VAL A 168 -3.67 -0.73 4.29
C VAL A 168 -3.64 -0.12 2.88
N PRO A 169 -3.27 1.17 2.74
CA PRO A 169 -3.16 1.81 1.44
C PRO A 169 -1.75 1.68 0.84
N PRO A 170 -1.54 2.10 -0.42
CA PRO A 170 -0.21 2.43 -0.94
C PRO A 170 0.49 3.50 -0.09
N ALA A 171 1.82 3.50 -0.07
CA ALA A 171 2.61 4.41 0.77
C ALA A 171 2.32 5.90 0.51
N GLY A 172 2.13 6.28 -0.76
CA GLY A 172 1.80 7.66 -1.15
C GLY A 172 0.45 8.15 -0.65
N LEU A 173 -0.48 7.26 -0.32
CA LEU A 173 -1.84 7.61 0.10
C LEU A 173 -2.02 7.68 1.62
N ILE A 174 -1.05 7.25 2.42
CA ILE A 174 -1.12 7.28 3.91
C ILE A 174 -1.48 8.67 4.43
N GLY A 175 -0.77 9.69 3.93
CA GLY A 175 -0.98 11.07 4.38
C GLY A 175 -2.37 11.59 4.04
N ASN A 176 -2.92 11.18 2.89
CA ASN A 176 -4.26 11.55 2.49
C ASN A 176 -5.32 10.89 3.38
N TRP A 177 -5.22 9.58 3.59
CA TRP A 177 -6.11 8.82 4.48
C TRP A 177 -6.14 9.41 5.89
N LYS A 178 -4.98 9.66 6.49
CA LYS A 178 -4.90 10.27 7.82
C LYS A 178 -5.61 11.62 7.86
N ARG A 179 -5.30 12.50 6.90
CA ARG A 179 -5.83 13.86 6.85
C ARG A 179 -7.35 13.87 6.65
N GLU A 180 -7.88 13.07 5.74
CA GLU A 180 -9.31 13.00 5.47
C GLU A 180 -10.08 12.42 6.66
N LEU A 181 -9.61 11.30 7.25
CA LEU A 181 -10.26 10.71 8.42
C LEU A 181 -10.24 11.64 9.64
N GLU A 182 -9.14 12.34 9.86
CA GLU A 182 -9.01 13.30 10.97
C GLU A 182 -9.90 14.54 10.75
N LYS A 183 -9.82 15.18 9.58
CA LYS A 183 -10.54 16.43 9.32
C LYS A 183 -12.04 16.22 9.10
N LEU A 184 -12.41 15.24 8.29
CA LEU A 184 -13.78 15.08 7.81
C LEU A 184 -14.62 14.20 8.74
N PHE A 185 -14.01 13.25 9.44
CA PHE A 185 -14.72 12.29 10.29
C PHE A 185 -14.37 12.39 11.77
N SER A 186 -13.47 13.29 12.16
CA SER A 186 -12.94 13.40 13.53
C SER A 186 -12.41 12.05 14.05
N LEU A 187 -11.76 11.27 13.19
CA LEU A 187 -11.20 9.97 13.51
C LEU A 187 -9.68 10.04 13.51
N SER A 188 -9.08 9.92 14.69
CA SER A 188 -7.64 9.79 14.83
C SER A 188 -7.20 8.36 14.53
N PHE A 189 -6.25 8.22 13.60
CA PHE A 189 -5.58 6.98 13.24
C PHE A 189 -4.07 7.11 13.46
N GLN A 190 -3.48 6.10 14.08
CA GLN A 190 -2.03 6.00 14.23
C GLN A 190 -1.42 5.54 12.91
N VAL A 191 -0.50 6.33 12.36
CA VAL A 191 0.32 5.92 11.21
C VAL A 191 1.49 5.10 11.73
N VAL A 192 1.68 3.91 11.17
CA VAL A 192 2.78 3.01 11.52
C VAL A 192 3.79 2.95 10.38
N SER A 193 5.06 3.19 10.74
CA SER A 193 6.20 3.10 9.85
C SER A 193 7.02 1.83 10.13
N GLY A 194 7.94 1.49 9.21
CA GLY A 194 8.85 0.35 9.40
C GLY A 194 9.76 0.49 10.62
N SER A 195 10.08 1.71 11.06
CA SER A 195 10.85 1.96 12.29
C SER A 195 10.06 1.63 13.56
N ASP A 196 8.75 1.84 13.57
CA ASP A 196 7.92 1.60 14.75
C ASP A 196 7.87 0.11 15.08
N ALA A 197 7.78 -0.75 14.05
CA ALA A 197 7.82 -2.20 14.19
C ALA A 197 9.17 -2.73 14.71
N ARG A 198 10.25 -1.97 14.55
CA ARG A 198 11.58 -2.33 15.09
C ARG A 198 11.71 -2.01 16.57
N SER A 199 11.14 -0.88 17.02
CA SER A 199 11.30 -0.40 18.40
C SER A 199 10.33 -1.06 19.37
N ARG A 200 9.05 -1.19 19.01
CA ARG A 200 8.00 -1.83 19.79
C ARG A 200 7.03 -2.58 18.88
N ASN A 201 6.04 -3.28 19.44
CA ASN A 201 4.93 -3.78 18.64
C ASN A 201 3.88 -2.65 18.48
N PRO A 202 3.68 -2.07 17.28
CA PRO A 202 2.72 -1.00 17.06
C PRO A 202 1.26 -1.49 17.04
N PHE A 203 1.03 -2.80 17.03
CA PHE A 203 -0.30 -3.41 16.95
C PHE A 203 -0.86 -3.83 18.33
N VAL A 204 -0.18 -3.45 19.41
CA VAL A 204 -0.54 -3.76 20.80
C VAL A 204 -0.76 -2.47 21.60
N GLY A 205 -1.79 -2.47 22.43
CA GLY A 205 -2.13 -1.36 23.32
C GLY A 205 -3.25 -0.44 22.78
N PRO A 206 -3.67 0.57 23.56
CA PRO A 206 -4.83 1.40 23.24
C PRO A 206 -4.67 2.21 21.95
N ASP A 207 -3.44 2.64 21.61
CA ASP A 207 -3.17 3.39 20.38
C ASP A 207 -3.29 2.53 19.10
N SER A 208 -3.35 1.20 19.26
CA SER A 208 -3.41 0.24 18.15
C SER A 208 -4.83 -0.11 17.70
N ASP A 209 -5.86 0.54 18.24
CA ASP A 209 -7.24 0.29 17.81
C ASP A 209 -7.48 0.83 16.39
N ARG A 210 -6.79 1.89 15.95
CA ARG A 210 -7.01 2.50 14.63
C ARG A 210 -5.69 2.78 13.95
N VAL A 211 -5.30 1.94 12.99
CA VAL A 211 -3.98 1.95 12.38
C VAL A 211 -4.04 2.16 10.88
N ILE A 212 -3.16 3.01 10.36
CA ILE A 212 -2.85 3.14 8.93
C ILE A 212 -1.40 2.70 8.73
N ILE A 213 -1.17 1.75 7.82
CA ILE A 213 0.17 1.26 7.47
C ILE A 213 0.21 0.92 5.98
N SER A 214 1.29 1.26 5.27
CA SER A 214 1.33 0.90 3.84
C SER A 214 1.36 -0.60 3.63
N VAL A 215 0.79 -1.07 2.53
CA VAL A 215 0.87 -2.48 2.12
C VAL A 215 2.31 -2.98 2.07
N ASP A 216 3.24 -2.17 1.57
CA ASP A 216 4.65 -2.53 1.46
C ASP A 216 5.39 -2.55 2.80
N THR A 217 5.03 -1.66 3.73
CA THR A 217 5.56 -1.72 5.09
C THR A 217 4.99 -2.93 5.83
N LEU A 218 3.70 -3.22 5.67
CA LEU A 218 3.04 -4.31 6.40
C LEU A 218 3.47 -5.69 5.91
N ARG A 219 3.73 -5.86 4.60
CA ARG A 219 4.22 -7.14 4.04
C ARG A 219 5.65 -7.46 4.48
N ALA A 220 6.45 -6.44 4.80
CA ALA A 220 7.83 -6.65 5.23
C ALA A 220 7.86 -7.49 6.51
N SER A 221 8.78 -8.47 6.57
CA SER A 221 8.84 -9.45 7.67
C SER A 221 8.95 -8.79 9.05
N SER A 222 9.60 -7.63 9.15
CA SER A 222 9.70 -6.89 10.41
C SER A 222 8.34 -6.44 10.96
N ALA A 223 7.44 -5.94 10.10
CA ALA A 223 6.11 -5.52 10.53
C ALA A 223 5.14 -6.71 10.60
N PHE A 224 5.16 -7.59 9.61
CA PHE A 224 4.24 -8.74 9.59
C PHE A 224 4.46 -9.66 10.80
N ASN A 225 5.71 -9.91 11.20
CA ASN A 225 5.98 -10.71 12.40
C ASN A 225 5.44 -10.07 13.68
N ARG A 226 5.44 -8.73 13.80
CA ARG A 226 4.79 -8.04 14.93
C ARG A 226 3.28 -8.24 14.93
N LEU A 227 2.65 -8.24 13.76
CA LEU A 227 1.21 -8.45 13.60
C LEU A 227 0.79 -9.88 14.01
N ARG A 228 1.68 -10.86 13.85
CA ARG A 228 1.48 -12.27 14.22
C ARG A 228 1.64 -12.55 15.71
N GLU A 229 2.17 -11.61 16.48
CA GLU A 229 2.43 -11.83 17.90
C GLU A 229 1.12 -12.15 18.66
N PRO A 230 1.11 -13.10 19.61
CA PRO A 230 -0.12 -13.54 20.29
C PRO A 230 -0.83 -12.43 21.07
N GLN A 231 -0.14 -11.36 21.45
CA GLN A 231 -0.74 -10.21 22.15
C GLN A 231 -1.58 -9.32 21.22
N VAL A 232 -1.43 -9.46 19.90
CA VAL A 232 -2.20 -8.67 18.93
C VAL A 232 -3.63 -9.20 18.89
N GLN A 233 -4.58 -8.39 19.35
CA GLN A 233 -5.99 -8.73 19.19
C GLN A 233 -6.39 -8.60 17.71
N PRO A 234 -7.42 -9.33 17.24
CA PRO A 234 -7.88 -9.24 15.86
C PRO A 234 -8.30 -7.81 15.48
N TYR A 235 -7.97 -7.39 14.26
CA TYR A 235 -8.63 -6.23 13.65
C TYR A 235 -9.99 -6.67 13.10
N GLU A 236 -11.03 -5.91 13.42
CA GLU A 236 -12.40 -6.25 13.03
C GLU A 236 -12.67 -5.83 11.59
N LEU A 237 -12.17 -4.66 11.18
CA LEU A 237 -12.21 -4.19 9.80
C LEU A 237 -10.79 -4.02 9.26
N VAL A 238 -10.54 -4.66 8.11
CA VAL A 238 -9.36 -4.40 7.28
C VAL A 238 -9.80 -3.76 5.97
N VAL A 239 -9.18 -2.63 5.62
CA VAL A 239 -9.41 -1.92 4.37
C VAL A 239 -8.14 -2.01 3.53
N PHE A 240 -8.24 -2.51 2.30
CA PHE A 240 -7.17 -2.40 1.32
C PHE A 240 -7.53 -1.35 0.29
N ASP A 241 -6.68 -0.33 0.16
CA ASP A 241 -6.80 0.65 -0.92
C ASP A 241 -5.96 0.23 -2.12
N GLU A 242 -6.41 0.61 -3.31
CA GLU A 242 -5.88 0.13 -4.59
C GLU A 242 -5.74 -1.40 -4.64
N ALA A 243 -6.81 -2.10 -4.27
CA ALA A 243 -6.87 -3.56 -4.20
C ALA A 243 -6.48 -4.25 -5.51
N HIS A 244 -6.53 -3.57 -6.67
CA HIS A 244 -6.02 -4.11 -7.93
C HIS A 244 -4.51 -4.46 -7.89
N LYS A 245 -3.76 -3.93 -6.91
CA LYS A 245 -2.34 -4.23 -6.65
C LYS A 245 -2.13 -5.52 -5.85
N LEU A 246 -3.19 -6.11 -5.30
CA LEU A 246 -3.17 -7.42 -4.67
C LEU A 246 -3.18 -8.49 -5.77
N SER A 247 -2.05 -8.61 -6.49
CA SER A 247 -1.98 -9.41 -7.70
C SER A 247 -1.62 -10.88 -7.42
N ALA A 248 -2.37 -11.77 -8.06
CA ALA A 248 -2.00 -13.16 -8.27
C ALA A 248 -2.34 -13.51 -9.73
N ASP A 249 -1.42 -14.18 -10.41
CA ASP A 249 -1.60 -14.58 -11.81
C ASP A 249 -1.39 -16.10 -11.94
N ARG A 250 -2.11 -16.71 -12.88
CA ARG A 250 -1.92 -18.09 -13.28
C ARG A 250 -1.21 -18.09 -14.62
N GLY A 251 0.07 -18.44 -14.59
CA GLY A 251 0.90 -18.51 -15.80
C GLY A 251 0.41 -19.56 -16.80
N SER A 252 0.97 -19.54 -18.00
CA SER A 252 0.67 -20.53 -19.04
C SER A 252 1.09 -21.95 -18.66
N ASP A 253 1.96 -22.09 -17.65
CA ASP A 253 2.36 -23.34 -17.02
C ASP A 253 1.35 -23.85 -15.97
N LEU A 254 0.19 -23.20 -15.85
CA LEU A 254 -0.86 -23.45 -14.85
C LEU A 254 -0.44 -23.17 -13.40
N TYR A 255 0.79 -22.70 -13.17
CA TYR A 255 1.27 -22.37 -11.85
C TYR A 255 0.78 -20.99 -11.40
N VAL A 256 0.27 -20.94 -10.19
CA VAL A 256 -0.26 -19.71 -9.59
C VAL A 256 0.87 -18.96 -8.88
N ARG A 257 1.23 -17.81 -9.43
CA ARG A 257 2.21 -16.87 -8.87
C ARG A 257 1.46 -15.82 -8.05
N ARG A 258 1.80 -15.73 -6.78
CA ARG A 258 1.17 -14.80 -5.82
C ARG A 258 2.22 -13.79 -5.37
N THR A 259 1.91 -12.50 -5.54
CA THR A 259 2.75 -11.44 -4.97
C THR A 259 2.70 -11.47 -3.45
N GLU A 260 3.72 -10.93 -2.77
CA GLU A 260 3.69 -10.81 -1.31
C GLU A 260 2.55 -9.92 -0.81
N ARG A 261 2.18 -8.88 -1.58
CA ARG A 261 1.01 -8.04 -1.30
C ARG A 261 -0.27 -8.89 -1.26
N TYR A 262 -0.44 -9.80 -2.22
CA TYR A 262 -1.57 -10.73 -2.23
C TYR A 262 -1.50 -11.76 -1.09
N LYS A 263 -0.32 -12.33 -0.78
CA LYS A 263 -0.15 -13.26 0.35
C LYS A 263 -0.49 -12.61 1.70
N LEU A 264 -0.10 -11.35 1.91
CA LEU A 264 -0.53 -10.54 3.05
C LEU A 264 -2.06 -10.43 3.12
N ALA A 265 -2.71 -10.15 1.98
CA ALA A 265 -4.16 -10.07 1.93
C ALA A 265 -4.84 -11.44 2.19
N GLU A 266 -4.28 -12.55 1.69
CA GLU A 266 -4.75 -13.91 1.99
C GLU A 266 -4.75 -14.16 3.51
N ALA A 267 -3.66 -13.78 4.19
CA ALA A 267 -3.52 -13.91 5.64
C ALA A 267 -4.61 -13.12 6.39
N LEU A 268 -4.76 -11.84 6.07
CA LEU A 268 -5.74 -10.95 6.72
C LEU A 268 -7.19 -11.33 6.41
N ALA A 269 -7.46 -11.84 5.21
CA ALA A 269 -8.77 -12.27 4.77
C ALA A 269 -9.24 -13.59 5.41
N GLY A 270 -8.31 -14.40 5.93
CA GLY A 270 -8.57 -15.72 6.51
C GLY A 270 -8.57 -16.86 5.50
N VAL A 271 -7.77 -16.75 4.43
CA VAL A 271 -7.59 -17.84 3.47
C VAL A 271 -6.83 -19.00 4.12
N LYS A 272 -7.34 -20.23 3.94
CA LYS A 272 -6.70 -21.45 4.46
C LYS A 272 -5.58 -21.92 3.53
N GLY A 273 -4.57 -22.60 4.10
CA GLY A 273 -3.47 -23.18 3.34
C GLY A 273 -2.46 -22.16 2.79
N VAL A 274 -2.35 -21.00 3.45
CA VAL A 274 -1.25 -20.05 3.23
C VAL A 274 0.06 -20.61 3.79
N GLU A 275 1.18 -20.13 3.27
CA GLU A 275 2.51 -20.51 3.77
C GLU A 275 2.66 -20.15 5.25
N ASP A 276 3.44 -20.93 6.02
CA ASP A 276 3.60 -20.76 7.48
C ASP A 276 4.06 -19.34 7.87
N GLN A 277 4.87 -18.69 7.03
CA GLN A 277 5.33 -17.32 7.25
C GLN A 277 4.21 -16.27 7.16
N TRP A 278 3.13 -16.57 6.43
CA TRP A 278 1.95 -15.73 6.22
C TRP A 278 0.78 -16.13 7.14
N GLN A 279 0.96 -17.08 8.06
CA GLN A 279 -0.11 -17.52 8.93
C GLN A 279 -0.34 -16.53 10.10
N LEU A 280 -1.59 -16.10 10.26
CA LEU A 280 -2.09 -15.33 11.41
C LEU A 280 -2.98 -16.21 12.28
N SER A 281 -2.96 -15.96 13.60
CA SER A 281 -3.86 -16.61 14.57
C SER A 281 -5.28 -16.05 14.51
N TRP A 282 -5.49 -14.99 13.73
CA TRP A 282 -6.75 -14.28 13.57
C TRP A 282 -6.95 -13.90 12.11
N SER A 283 -8.19 -13.56 11.75
CA SER A 283 -8.53 -12.98 10.45
C SER A 283 -9.55 -11.87 10.63
N ALA A 284 -9.59 -10.93 9.70
CA ALA A 284 -10.51 -9.81 9.76
C ALA A 284 -11.96 -10.29 9.68
N HIS A 285 -12.85 -9.79 10.53
CA HIS A 285 -14.27 -10.12 10.39
C HIS A 285 -14.82 -9.46 9.11
N HIS A 286 -14.60 -8.16 8.99
CA HIS A 286 -14.94 -7.31 7.86
C HIS A 286 -13.71 -7.07 6.96
N LEU A 287 -13.91 -7.15 5.65
CA LEU A 287 -12.90 -6.84 4.65
C LEU A 287 -13.50 -5.91 3.59
N LEU A 288 -12.88 -4.76 3.40
CA LEU A 288 -13.27 -3.79 2.39
C LEU A 288 -12.11 -3.60 1.39
N LEU A 289 -12.34 -3.96 0.14
CA LEU A 289 -11.41 -3.78 -0.97
C LEU A 289 -11.84 -2.56 -1.77
N LEU A 290 -10.94 -1.60 -1.94
CA LEU A 290 -11.19 -0.37 -2.70
C LEU A 290 -10.35 -0.39 -3.96
N THR A 291 -10.94 -0.12 -5.12
CA THR A 291 -10.20 0.03 -6.38
C THR A 291 -11.05 0.77 -7.40
N ALA A 292 -10.46 1.45 -8.38
CA ALA A 292 -11.22 1.93 -9.55
C ALA A 292 -11.29 0.88 -10.66
N THR A 293 -10.36 -0.08 -10.64
CA THR A 293 -10.06 -0.96 -11.76
C THR A 293 -9.99 -2.42 -11.30
N PRO A 294 -11.13 -3.00 -10.88
CA PRO A 294 -11.14 -4.37 -10.35
C PRO A 294 -10.73 -5.42 -11.39
N HIS A 295 -10.89 -5.14 -12.69
CA HIS A 295 -10.56 -6.05 -13.78
C HIS A 295 -9.65 -5.36 -14.80
N MET A 296 -8.41 -5.84 -14.89
CA MET A 296 -7.36 -5.29 -15.78
C MET A 296 -7.22 -6.11 -17.08
N GLY A 297 -8.33 -6.65 -17.60
CA GLY A 297 -8.34 -7.53 -18.77
C GLY A 297 -7.86 -8.98 -18.55
N LYS A 298 -7.47 -9.36 -17.33
CA LYS A 298 -7.14 -10.75 -16.95
C LYS A 298 -8.15 -11.32 -15.95
N ASP A 299 -8.67 -12.52 -16.24
CA ASP A 299 -9.70 -13.17 -15.41
C ASP A 299 -9.18 -13.64 -14.05
N TYR A 300 -7.97 -14.21 -14.02
CA TYR A 300 -7.44 -14.82 -12.80
C TYR A 300 -7.15 -13.79 -11.68
N PRO A 301 -6.49 -12.64 -11.94
CA PRO A 301 -6.35 -11.59 -10.93
C PRO A 301 -7.69 -11.06 -10.42
N TYR A 302 -8.70 -10.94 -11.30
CA TYR A 302 -10.04 -10.52 -10.88
C TYR A 302 -10.66 -11.55 -9.92
N TYR A 303 -10.63 -12.83 -10.28
CA TYR A 303 -11.03 -13.92 -9.39
C TYR A 303 -10.28 -13.90 -8.05
N ALA A 304 -8.98 -13.61 -8.06
CA ALA A 304 -8.16 -13.57 -6.86
C ALA A 304 -8.69 -12.52 -5.85
N LEU A 305 -9.16 -11.35 -6.31
CA LEU A 305 -9.82 -10.37 -5.44
C LEU A 305 -11.11 -10.92 -4.81
N TRP A 306 -11.93 -11.61 -5.60
CA TRP A 306 -13.16 -12.23 -5.12
C TRP A 306 -12.90 -13.32 -4.08
N ARG A 307 -11.85 -14.13 -4.29
CA ARG A 307 -11.42 -15.15 -3.31
C ARG A 307 -11.08 -14.55 -1.95
N LEU A 308 -10.57 -13.33 -1.87
CA LEU A 308 -10.31 -12.66 -0.59
C LEU A 308 -11.61 -12.29 0.14
N LEU A 309 -12.70 -12.00 -0.58
CA LEU A 309 -13.98 -11.66 0.03
C LEU A 309 -14.60 -12.89 0.72
N GLU A 310 -14.66 -14.01 0.01
CA GLU A 310 -15.30 -15.25 0.47
C GLU A 310 -14.39 -16.49 0.29
N PRO A 311 -13.33 -16.63 1.10
CA PRO A 311 -12.28 -17.63 0.85
C PRO A 311 -12.73 -19.08 1.03
N ASN A 312 -13.82 -19.33 1.77
CA ASN A 312 -14.37 -20.68 1.96
C ASN A 312 -15.35 -21.08 0.84
N VAL A 313 -15.92 -20.12 0.12
CA VAL A 313 -16.90 -20.36 -0.96
C VAL A 313 -16.22 -20.29 -2.32
N LEU A 314 -15.36 -19.28 -2.51
CA LEU A 314 -14.70 -18.97 -3.78
C LEU A 314 -13.28 -19.54 -3.80
N THR A 315 -13.16 -20.84 -3.52
CA THR A 315 -11.87 -21.54 -3.40
C THR A 315 -11.21 -21.82 -4.75
N THR A 316 -11.99 -21.97 -5.81
CA THR A 316 -11.53 -22.21 -7.19
C THR A 316 -12.18 -21.25 -8.19
N VAL A 317 -11.59 -21.16 -9.38
CA VAL A 317 -12.10 -20.32 -10.47
C VAL A 317 -13.48 -20.82 -10.94
N GLU A 318 -13.68 -22.14 -10.94
CA GLU A 318 -14.95 -22.78 -11.29
C GLU A 318 -16.04 -22.38 -10.28
N ALA A 319 -15.74 -22.44 -8.98
CA ALA A 319 -16.67 -21.98 -7.95
C ALA A 319 -17.05 -20.51 -8.10
N PHE A 320 -16.11 -19.67 -8.55
CA PHE A 320 -16.41 -18.27 -8.88
C PHE A 320 -17.27 -18.12 -10.13
N ASN A 321 -17.00 -18.87 -11.19
CA ASN A 321 -17.80 -18.85 -12.42
C ASN A 321 -19.24 -19.29 -12.17
N ASP A 322 -19.43 -20.31 -11.34
CA ASP A 322 -20.74 -20.83 -10.94
C ASP A 322 -21.44 -19.94 -9.88
N PHE A 323 -20.73 -18.96 -9.29
CA PHE A 323 -21.28 -18.11 -8.26
C PHE A 323 -22.38 -17.19 -8.83
N PRO A 324 -23.63 -17.23 -8.32
CA PRO A 324 -24.76 -16.52 -8.93
C PRO A 324 -24.55 -15.00 -9.05
N ALA A 325 -24.94 -14.42 -10.19
CA ALA A 325 -24.79 -12.98 -10.44
C ALA A 325 -25.55 -12.11 -9.41
N GLU A 326 -26.74 -12.53 -8.98
CA GLU A 326 -27.50 -11.80 -7.95
C GLU A 326 -26.79 -11.81 -6.58
N HIS A 327 -26.03 -12.87 -6.28
CA HIS A 327 -25.23 -12.91 -5.07
C HIS A 327 -24.01 -11.98 -5.21
N ARG A 328 -23.36 -11.93 -6.38
CA ARG A 328 -22.23 -11.01 -6.65
C ARG A 328 -22.59 -9.55 -6.35
N LYS A 329 -23.80 -9.11 -6.70
CA LYS A 329 -24.29 -7.73 -6.43
C LYS A 329 -24.29 -7.36 -4.93
N ARG A 330 -24.29 -8.34 -4.02
CA ARG A 330 -24.20 -8.09 -2.57
C ARG A 330 -22.78 -7.77 -2.11
N TYR A 331 -21.77 -8.20 -2.86
CA TYR A 331 -20.36 -8.06 -2.52
C TYR A 331 -19.68 -6.94 -3.31
N PHE A 332 -20.34 -6.39 -4.32
CA PHE A 332 -19.71 -5.56 -5.33
C PHE A 332 -20.61 -4.40 -5.75
N ILE A 333 -20.02 -3.20 -5.81
CA ILE A 333 -20.62 -2.06 -6.49
C ILE A 333 -19.55 -1.37 -7.33
N ARG A 334 -19.93 -0.98 -8.54
CA ARG A 334 -19.12 -0.17 -9.43
C ARG A 334 -20.01 0.87 -10.07
N ARG A 335 -19.58 2.12 -10.02
CA ARG A 335 -20.21 3.23 -10.71
C ARG A 335 -19.18 4.01 -11.52
N THR A 336 -19.54 4.36 -12.74
CA THR A 336 -18.71 5.23 -13.58
C THR A 336 -18.99 6.70 -13.29
N LYS A 337 -18.09 7.59 -13.72
CA LYS A 337 -18.30 9.05 -13.57
C LYS A 337 -19.62 9.51 -14.18
N GLU A 338 -20.05 8.93 -15.29
CA GLU A 338 -21.28 9.28 -16.00
C GLU A 338 -22.55 8.90 -15.21
N GLU A 339 -22.46 7.90 -14.32
CA GLU A 339 -23.58 7.48 -13.45
C GLU A 339 -23.68 8.32 -12.17
N MET A 340 -22.66 9.14 -11.86
CA MET A 340 -22.63 9.94 -10.64
C MET A 340 -23.41 11.24 -10.81
N VAL A 341 -24.31 11.47 -9.87
CA VAL A 341 -25.21 12.63 -9.86
C VAL A 341 -25.11 13.40 -8.54
N LYS A 342 -25.52 14.66 -8.57
CA LYS A 342 -25.78 15.46 -7.37
C LYS A 342 -27.14 15.08 -6.76
N LEU A 343 -27.46 15.66 -5.59
CA LEU A 343 -28.73 15.41 -4.90
C LEU A 343 -29.98 15.81 -5.72
N ASP A 344 -29.85 16.79 -6.61
CA ASP A 344 -30.91 17.24 -7.52
C ASP A 344 -31.05 16.36 -8.78
N GLY A 345 -30.21 15.33 -8.94
CA GLY A 345 -30.18 14.44 -10.10
C GLY A 345 -29.34 14.95 -11.28
N THR A 346 -28.74 16.13 -11.19
CA THR A 346 -27.85 16.63 -12.25
C THR A 346 -26.53 15.85 -12.29
N PRO A 347 -25.94 15.60 -13.47
CA PRO A 347 -24.65 14.91 -13.59
C PRO A 347 -23.56 15.61 -12.76
N LEU A 348 -22.76 14.82 -12.05
CA LEU A 348 -21.66 15.32 -11.24
C LEU A 348 -20.46 15.73 -12.11
N TYR A 349 -20.21 14.97 -13.18
CA TYR A 349 -19.12 15.21 -14.11
C TYR A 349 -19.65 15.62 -15.48
N PRO A 350 -18.90 16.45 -16.23
CA PRO A 350 -19.20 16.73 -17.62
C PRO A 350 -19.08 15.45 -18.46
N GLN A 351 -19.86 15.37 -19.54
CA GLN A 351 -19.80 14.26 -20.47
C GLN A 351 -18.42 14.20 -21.14
N ARG A 352 -17.78 13.02 -21.12
CA ARG A 352 -16.53 12.76 -21.84
C ARG A 352 -16.82 12.56 -23.33
N VAL A 353 -16.25 13.40 -24.17
CA VAL A 353 -16.22 13.23 -25.63
C VAL A 353 -14.81 12.77 -26.01
N CYS A 354 -14.71 11.66 -26.73
CA CYS A 354 -13.43 11.10 -27.16
C CYS A 354 -13.51 10.67 -28.60
N ASP A 355 -12.76 11.37 -29.44
CA ASP A 355 -12.61 11.08 -30.86
C ASP A 355 -11.26 10.42 -31.08
N THR A 356 -11.27 9.24 -31.70
CA THR A 356 -10.04 8.57 -32.12
C THR A 356 -9.76 8.94 -33.56
N LEU A 357 -8.73 9.75 -33.79
CA LEU A 357 -8.30 10.13 -35.13
C LEU A 357 -7.35 9.06 -35.67
N THR A 358 -7.73 8.46 -36.80
CA THR A 358 -6.86 7.57 -37.57
C THR A 358 -6.02 8.39 -38.56
N TYR A 359 -4.77 7.98 -38.72
CA TYR A 359 -3.83 8.50 -39.72
C TYR A 359 -3.03 7.33 -40.30
N ASP A 360 -2.60 7.49 -41.55
CA ASP A 360 -1.67 6.57 -42.20
C ASP A 360 -0.26 7.16 -42.09
N LEU A 361 0.76 6.30 -41.96
CA LEU A 361 2.15 6.75 -41.97
C LEU A 361 2.57 7.18 -43.37
N ALA A 362 3.46 8.17 -43.47
CA ALA A 362 4.05 8.57 -44.73
C ALA A 362 4.84 7.39 -45.34
N HIS A 363 4.72 7.21 -46.66
CA HIS A 363 5.37 6.15 -47.42
C HIS A 363 6.54 6.68 -48.28
N GLY A 364 7.49 5.82 -48.63
CA GLY A 364 8.65 6.12 -49.48
C GLY A 364 9.96 5.53 -48.93
N GLU A 365 11.06 5.57 -49.68
CA GLU A 365 12.33 4.95 -49.26
C GLU A 365 12.85 5.51 -47.92
N ILE A 366 12.73 6.83 -47.72
CA ILE A 366 13.02 7.50 -46.45
C ILE A 366 11.69 8.00 -45.91
N SER A 367 11.02 7.24 -45.06
CA SER A 367 9.68 7.58 -44.56
C SER A 367 9.41 6.99 -43.17
N GLU A 368 8.35 7.49 -42.51
CA GLU A 368 7.90 6.94 -41.21
C GLU A 368 7.54 5.46 -41.31
N GLN A 369 6.88 5.06 -42.40
CA GLN A 369 6.53 3.65 -42.64
C GLN A 369 7.78 2.78 -42.76
N THR A 370 8.78 3.20 -43.55
CA THR A 370 10.03 2.43 -43.70
C THR A 370 10.81 2.37 -42.40
N LEU A 371 10.88 3.48 -41.65
CA LEU A 371 11.50 3.50 -40.33
C LEU A 371 10.79 2.54 -39.36
N TYR A 372 9.46 2.51 -39.38
CA TYR A 372 8.66 1.59 -38.58
C TYR A 372 8.94 0.12 -38.94
N ASP A 373 8.97 -0.20 -40.23
CA ASP A 373 9.18 -1.56 -40.72
C ASP A 373 10.60 -2.07 -40.42
N GLU A 374 11.62 -1.25 -40.68
CA GLU A 374 13.03 -1.58 -40.40
C GLU A 374 13.30 -1.70 -38.90
N THR A 375 12.75 -0.79 -38.09
CA THR A 375 12.84 -0.90 -36.63
C THR A 375 12.14 -2.16 -36.14
N THR A 376 10.95 -2.47 -36.65
CA THR A 376 10.21 -3.69 -36.30
C THR A 376 10.98 -4.95 -36.69
N ALA A 377 11.69 -4.93 -37.82
CA ALA A 377 12.54 -6.04 -38.25
C ALA A 377 13.75 -6.24 -37.32
N TYR A 378 14.48 -5.17 -36.98
CA TYR A 378 15.58 -5.19 -36.01
C TYR A 378 15.11 -5.74 -34.65
N LEU A 379 14.01 -5.20 -34.14
CA LEU A 379 13.41 -5.60 -32.89
C LEU A 379 13.02 -7.08 -32.90
N ARG A 380 12.38 -7.57 -33.96
CA ARG A 380 12.06 -8.99 -34.13
C ARG A 380 13.30 -9.87 -34.15
N HIS A 381 14.39 -9.42 -34.78
CA HIS A 381 15.67 -10.13 -34.80
C HIS A 381 16.26 -10.25 -33.39
N VAL A 382 16.36 -9.13 -32.65
CA VAL A 382 16.84 -9.10 -31.26
C VAL A 382 15.96 -9.96 -30.35
N TYR A 383 14.63 -9.87 -30.48
CA TYR A 383 13.68 -10.68 -29.73
C TYR A 383 13.87 -12.18 -29.95
N ASN A 384 14.00 -12.61 -31.21
CA ASN A 384 14.16 -14.03 -31.53
C ASN A 384 15.47 -14.60 -30.98
N ARG A 385 16.55 -13.80 -30.94
CA ARG A 385 17.81 -14.17 -30.29
C ARG A 385 17.67 -14.23 -28.78
N ALA A 386 17.08 -13.20 -28.18
CA ALA A 386 16.85 -13.12 -26.75
C ALA A 386 15.87 -14.20 -26.24
N LYS A 387 14.94 -14.71 -27.08
CA LYS A 387 13.99 -15.78 -26.73
C LYS A 387 14.66 -17.07 -26.25
N LEU A 388 15.90 -17.32 -26.66
CA LEU A 388 16.71 -18.47 -26.23
C LEU A 388 17.25 -18.31 -24.80
N LEU A 389 17.38 -17.08 -24.31
CA LEU A 389 18.01 -16.75 -23.03
C LEU A 389 17.03 -16.16 -22.00
N ASN A 390 16.09 -15.30 -22.43
CA ASN A 390 15.07 -14.66 -21.58
C ASN A 390 13.83 -14.19 -22.38
N ARG A 391 12.69 -14.90 -22.24
CA ARG A 391 11.45 -14.58 -22.98
C ARG A 391 10.70 -13.35 -22.47
N SER A 392 10.81 -13.01 -21.19
CA SER A 392 10.05 -11.90 -20.57
C SER A 392 10.74 -10.56 -20.84
N ALA A 393 12.03 -10.44 -20.54
CA ALA A 393 12.79 -9.20 -20.79
C ALA A 393 12.80 -8.82 -22.27
N ALA A 394 12.89 -9.81 -23.17
CA ALA A 394 12.81 -9.57 -24.61
C ALA A 394 11.44 -9.01 -25.02
N ARG A 395 10.34 -9.55 -24.48
CA ARG A 395 8.97 -9.09 -24.80
C ARG A 395 8.73 -7.66 -24.29
N LEU A 396 9.31 -7.34 -23.15
CA LEU A 396 9.20 -6.03 -22.53
C LEU A 396 10.03 -4.99 -23.29
N ALA A 397 11.29 -5.27 -23.63
CA ALA A 397 12.09 -4.36 -24.46
C ALA A 397 11.41 -4.07 -25.82
N MET A 398 10.80 -5.09 -26.43
CA MET A 398 9.98 -4.94 -27.65
C MET A 398 8.82 -3.96 -27.45
N SER A 399 8.06 -4.09 -26.37
CA SER A 399 6.90 -3.23 -26.12
C SER A 399 7.32 -1.79 -25.84
N VAL A 400 8.47 -1.56 -25.19
CA VAL A 400 9.03 -0.22 -24.98
C VAL A 400 9.38 0.44 -26.32
N PHE A 401 10.14 -0.23 -27.18
CA PHE A 401 10.49 0.33 -28.49
C PHE A 401 9.25 0.56 -29.37
N GLN A 402 8.27 -0.34 -29.35
CA GLN A 402 7.00 -0.16 -30.07
C GLN A 402 6.19 1.03 -29.54
N ARG A 403 6.17 1.26 -28.22
CA ARG A 403 5.54 2.45 -27.64
C ARG A 403 6.26 3.74 -28.06
N ARG A 404 7.60 3.73 -28.11
CA ARG A 404 8.40 4.88 -28.56
C ARG A 404 8.21 5.16 -30.05
N LEU A 405 8.10 4.11 -30.89
CA LEU A 405 7.72 4.22 -32.30
C LEU A 405 6.38 4.95 -32.49
N ALA A 406 5.39 4.65 -31.64
CA ALA A 406 4.07 5.30 -31.70
C ALA A 406 4.06 6.73 -31.09
N SER A 407 5.12 7.13 -30.40
CA SER A 407 5.20 8.42 -29.70
C SER A 407 5.61 9.54 -30.65
N SER A 408 6.85 9.51 -31.14
CA SER A 408 7.40 10.46 -32.11
C SER A 408 8.69 9.93 -32.74
N THR A 409 9.05 10.46 -33.92
CA THR A 409 10.33 10.11 -34.57
C THR A 409 11.52 10.51 -33.70
N TYR A 410 11.43 11.65 -33.01
CA TYR A 410 12.48 12.13 -32.09
C TYR A 410 12.72 11.18 -30.91
N ALA A 411 11.65 10.63 -30.32
CA ALA A 411 11.78 9.68 -29.20
C ALA A 411 12.53 8.41 -29.62
N LEU A 412 12.29 7.94 -30.86
CA LEU A 412 13.00 6.81 -31.42
C LEU A 412 14.48 7.11 -31.68
N LEU A 413 14.78 8.27 -32.27
CA LEU A 413 16.15 8.75 -32.51
C LEU A 413 16.97 8.73 -31.21
N ARG A 414 16.43 9.32 -30.12
CA ARG A 414 17.08 9.31 -28.80
C ARG A 414 17.28 7.90 -28.24
N SER A 415 16.38 6.97 -28.57
CA SER A 415 16.49 5.56 -28.14
C SER A 415 17.65 4.85 -28.85
N PHE A 416 17.83 5.08 -30.15
CA PHE A 416 18.96 4.54 -30.88
C PHE A 416 20.30 5.14 -30.43
N GLU A 417 20.36 6.44 -30.15
CA GLU A 417 21.56 7.08 -29.62
C GLU A 417 22.01 6.45 -28.29
N ARG A 418 21.07 6.24 -27.35
CA ARG A 418 21.36 5.57 -26.08
C ARG A 418 21.80 4.12 -26.29
N ARG A 419 21.16 3.40 -27.23
CA ARG A 419 21.52 2.01 -27.56
C ARG A 419 22.93 1.91 -28.13
N ILE A 420 23.32 2.82 -29.03
CA ILE A 420 24.67 2.87 -29.61
C ILE A 420 25.70 3.17 -28.52
N ALA A 421 25.47 4.19 -27.68
CA ALA A 421 26.37 4.53 -26.58
C ALA A 421 26.62 3.33 -25.65
N LYS A 422 25.58 2.53 -25.38
CA LYS A 422 25.72 1.32 -24.56
C LYS A 422 26.48 0.20 -25.27
N LEU A 423 26.21 -0.02 -26.55
CA LEU A 423 26.95 -1.01 -27.34
C LEU A 423 28.43 -0.63 -27.42
N ASP A 424 28.75 0.66 -27.60
CA ASP A 424 30.11 1.18 -27.58
C ASP A 424 30.80 0.93 -26.23
N GLU A 425 30.13 1.24 -25.11
CA GLU A 425 30.66 0.98 -23.77
C GLU A 425 30.97 -0.52 -23.55
N LEU A 426 30.07 -1.41 -23.97
CA LEU A 426 30.27 -2.86 -23.84
C LEU A 426 31.40 -3.37 -24.74
N ILE A 427 31.49 -2.88 -25.98
CA ILE A 427 32.57 -3.20 -26.91
C ILE A 427 33.91 -2.78 -26.30
N GLU A 428 34.02 -1.57 -25.76
CA GLU A 428 35.23 -1.06 -25.12
C GLU A 428 35.61 -1.91 -23.89
N GLN A 429 34.65 -2.22 -23.01
CA GLN A 429 34.88 -3.05 -21.82
C GLN A 429 35.38 -4.46 -22.15
N VAL A 430 34.86 -5.07 -23.22
CA VAL A 430 35.29 -6.40 -23.69
C VAL A 430 36.67 -6.31 -24.36
N GLN A 431 36.95 -5.26 -25.15
CA GLN A 431 38.24 -5.06 -25.80
C GLN A 431 39.37 -4.80 -24.79
N ASP A 432 39.10 -4.02 -23.75
CA ASP A 432 40.06 -3.69 -22.69
C ASP A 432 40.27 -4.85 -21.70
N GLY A 433 39.55 -5.97 -21.86
CA GLY A 433 39.62 -7.12 -20.96
C GLY A 433 39.02 -6.85 -19.56
N ARG A 434 38.32 -5.73 -19.37
CA ARG A 434 37.64 -5.38 -18.12
C ARG A 434 36.41 -6.25 -17.87
N LEU A 435 35.83 -6.80 -18.95
CA LEU A 435 34.66 -7.66 -18.90
C LEU A 435 34.89 -8.89 -19.78
N THR A 436 34.82 -10.09 -19.20
CA THR A 436 34.86 -11.32 -20.00
C THR A 436 33.49 -11.63 -20.60
N MET A 437 33.45 -12.36 -21.71
CA MET A 437 32.18 -12.76 -22.34
C MET A 437 31.31 -13.61 -21.40
N GLU A 438 31.93 -14.42 -20.53
CA GLU A 438 31.22 -15.18 -19.49
C GLU A 438 30.60 -14.27 -18.42
N GLN A 439 31.28 -13.19 -18.02
CA GLN A 439 30.74 -12.20 -17.08
C GLN A 439 29.58 -11.41 -17.70
N LEU A 440 29.65 -11.10 -18.99
CA LEU A 440 28.56 -10.46 -19.73
C LEU A 440 27.30 -11.34 -19.72
N LEU A 441 27.45 -12.64 -20.00
CA LEU A 441 26.35 -13.61 -19.97
C LEU A 441 25.76 -13.79 -18.55
N LEU A 442 26.59 -13.69 -17.51
CA LEU A 442 26.13 -13.73 -16.11
C LEU A 442 25.34 -12.48 -15.72
N LEU A 443 25.79 -11.29 -16.13
CA LEU A 443 25.06 -10.03 -15.91
C LEU A 443 23.70 -10.05 -16.62
N GLN A 444 23.64 -10.58 -17.86
CA GLN A 444 22.38 -10.78 -18.58
C GLN A 444 21.42 -11.74 -17.88
N ARG A 445 21.95 -12.75 -17.17
CA ARG A 445 21.16 -13.68 -16.35
C ARG A 445 20.67 -13.07 -15.04
N GLN A 446 21.30 -12.04 -14.49
CA GLN A 446 20.85 -11.41 -13.24
C GLN A 446 19.67 -10.46 -13.44
N VAL A 447 19.54 -9.85 -14.62
CA VAL A 447 18.33 -9.07 -15.02
C VAL A 447 17.08 -9.97 -15.12
N ARG A 448 17.22 -11.30 -15.05
CA ARG A 448 16.16 -12.32 -15.13
C ARG A 448 15.21 -12.32 -13.93
N ASP A 449 15.64 -11.87 -12.76
CA ASP A 449 14.91 -12.01 -11.50
C ASP A 449 14.28 -10.70 -10.98
N GLU A 450 14.46 -9.58 -11.70
CA GLU A 450 13.71 -8.36 -11.40
C GLU A 450 12.29 -8.51 -11.97
N ASP A 451 11.30 -8.57 -11.07
CA ASP A 451 9.87 -8.68 -11.37
C ASP A 451 9.46 -7.73 -12.51
N ASP A 452 8.51 -8.15 -13.35
CA ASP A 452 7.95 -7.36 -14.45
C ASP A 452 7.36 -6.05 -13.88
N VAL A 453 8.14 -4.96 -13.90
CA VAL A 453 7.79 -3.76 -13.13
C VAL A 453 6.55 -3.06 -13.70
N PHE A 454 6.25 -3.29 -14.99
CA PHE A 454 5.02 -2.85 -15.64
C PHE A 454 3.76 -3.51 -15.04
N GLU A 455 3.88 -4.69 -14.43
CA GLU A 455 2.78 -5.31 -13.68
C GLU A 455 2.77 -4.88 -12.20
N ALA A 456 3.90 -4.40 -11.66
CA ALA A 456 4.06 -4.09 -10.24
C ALA A 456 3.71 -2.64 -9.86
N LYS A 457 3.92 -1.67 -10.77
CA LYS A 457 3.68 -0.24 -10.53
C LYS A 457 2.80 0.38 -11.60
N THR A 458 1.73 1.05 -11.17
CA THR A 458 0.90 1.91 -12.01
C THR A 458 1.53 3.30 -12.12
N ALA A 459 1.25 4.05 -13.20
CA ALA A 459 1.70 5.44 -13.37
C ALA A 459 1.46 6.32 -12.13
N ASP A 460 0.39 6.05 -11.38
CA ASP A 460 0.04 6.76 -10.14
C ASP A 460 1.01 6.52 -8.95
N GLU A 461 1.96 5.58 -9.05
CA GLU A 461 2.98 5.27 -8.02
C GLU A 461 4.40 5.75 -8.38
N GLU A 462 4.57 6.44 -9.50
CA GLU A 462 5.88 6.91 -9.94
C GLU A 462 6.40 8.00 -9.00
N SER A 463 7.52 7.74 -8.33
CA SER A 463 8.29 8.80 -7.68
C SER A 463 9.23 9.41 -8.72
N GLY A 464 8.99 10.67 -9.08
CA GLY A 464 9.96 11.47 -9.84
C GLY A 464 11.17 11.81 -8.95
N GLU A 465 12.37 11.52 -9.44
CA GLU A 465 13.61 12.11 -8.92
C GLU A 465 14.20 12.99 -10.03
N GLY A 466 13.96 14.30 -9.96
CA GLY A 466 14.36 15.23 -11.02
C GLY A 466 13.36 15.29 -12.18
N ASP A 467 13.86 15.47 -13.40
CA ASP A 467 13.08 15.55 -14.65
C ASP A 467 12.78 14.16 -15.27
N GLU A 468 13.24 13.06 -14.66
CA GLU A 468 13.05 11.70 -15.17
C GLU A 468 12.07 10.90 -14.29
N GLU A 469 11.12 10.25 -14.95
CA GLU A 469 10.12 9.37 -14.33
C GLU A 469 10.75 8.00 -13.97
N GLU A 470 10.25 7.34 -12.92
CA GLU A 470 10.81 6.05 -12.48
C GLU A 470 10.65 4.97 -13.55
N ASN A 471 9.52 4.99 -14.26
CA ASN A 471 9.29 4.10 -15.39
C ASN A 471 10.27 4.39 -16.53
N GLU A 472 10.65 5.64 -16.78
CA GLU A 472 11.64 5.97 -17.80
C GLU A 472 13.02 5.37 -17.48
N ARG A 473 13.45 5.44 -16.21
CA ARG A 473 14.71 4.83 -15.74
C ARG A 473 14.70 3.31 -15.89
N GLN A 474 13.57 2.66 -15.61
CA GLN A 474 13.44 1.22 -15.71
C GLN A 474 13.31 0.75 -17.16
N GLU A 475 12.54 1.47 -17.98
CA GLU A 475 12.52 1.30 -19.43
C GLU A 475 13.93 1.38 -19.98
N GLU A 476 14.70 2.37 -19.55
CA GLU A 476 16.08 2.53 -19.94
C GLU A 476 16.95 1.34 -19.51
N LYS A 477 16.85 0.88 -18.27
CA LYS A 477 17.57 -0.32 -17.79
C LYS A 477 17.21 -1.58 -18.62
N LEU A 478 15.97 -1.70 -19.06
CA LEU A 478 15.48 -2.83 -19.87
C LEU A 478 15.96 -2.73 -21.33
N LEU A 479 15.97 -1.52 -21.89
CA LEU A 479 16.54 -1.20 -23.20
C LEU A 479 18.06 -1.36 -23.23
N GLN A 480 18.74 -1.34 -22.09
CA GLN A 480 20.18 -1.59 -21.96
C GLN A 480 20.55 -3.08 -22.00
N GLY A 481 19.57 -3.99 -21.94
CA GLY A 481 19.84 -5.43 -22.08
C GLY A 481 20.35 -5.78 -23.48
N VAL A 482 21.61 -6.19 -23.60
CA VAL A 482 22.22 -6.64 -24.85
C VAL A 482 22.32 -8.16 -24.84
N VAL A 483 22.09 -8.81 -25.98
CA VAL A 483 22.23 -10.27 -26.14
C VAL A 483 23.23 -10.53 -27.26
N ALA A 484 24.47 -10.83 -26.89
CA ALA A 484 25.53 -11.18 -27.81
C ALA A 484 26.43 -12.28 -27.23
N GLU A 485 26.85 -13.20 -28.09
CA GLU A 485 27.73 -14.33 -27.77
C GLU A 485 29.20 -14.05 -28.17
N SER A 486 29.42 -13.02 -29.00
CA SER A 486 30.75 -12.62 -29.47
C SER A 486 30.90 -11.10 -29.63
N LEU A 487 32.15 -10.64 -29.65
CA LEU A 487 32.47 -9.24 -29.94
C LEU A 487 32.03 -8.82 -31.36
N ASP A 488 32.13 -9.73 -32.33
CA ASP A 488 31.72 -9.48 -33.71
C ASP A 488 30.20 -9.31 -33.80
N GLU A 489 29.42 -10.03 -32.99
CA GLU A 489 27.98 -9.83 -32.88
C GLU A 489 27.61 -8.48 -32.27
N LEU A 490 28.32 -8.02 -31.23
CA LEU A 490 28.11 -6.68 -30.65
C LEU A 490 28.36 -5.58 -31.68
N ARG A 491 29.43 -5.72 -32.49
CA ARG A 491 29.75 -4.80 -33.57
C ARG A 491 28.71 -4.82 -34.68
N ALA A 492 28.27 -6.00 -35.10
CA ALA A 492 27.24 -6.14 -36.12
C ALA A 492 25.90 -5.52 -35.67
N GLU A 493 25.52 -5.71 -34.41
CA GLU A 493 24.33 -5.05 -33.85
C GLU A 493 24.50 -3.53 -33.85
N ARG A 494 25.67 -3.04 -33.39
CA ARG A 494 25.97 -1.61 -33.39
C ARG A 494 25.83 -0.99 -34.77
N ASP A 495 26.40 -1.61 -35.80
CA ASP A 495 26.33 -1.11 -37.18
C ASP A 495 24.89 -1.08 -37.70
N GLN A 496 24.08 -2.09 -37.35
CA GLN A 496 22.65 -2.10 -37.67
C GLN A 496 21.89 -0.95 -36.99
N VAL A 497 22.15 -0.69 -35.70
CA VAL A 497 21.51 0.40 -34.96
C VAL A 497 21.96 1.77 -35.49
N VAL A 498 23.21 1.90 -35.93
CA VAL A 498 23.71 3.12 -36.60
C VAL A 498 22.94 3.40 -37.88
N ALA A 499 22.70 2.39 -38.72
CA ALA A 499 21.90 2.55 -39.94
C ALA A 499 20.45 2.99 -39.63
N LEU A 500 19.84 2.43 -38.57
CA LEU A 500 18.51 2.85 -38.11
C LEU A 500 18.51 4.28 -37.57
N LEU A 501 19.56 4.69 -36.87
CA LEU A 501 19.71 6.07 -36.38
C LEU A 501 19.81 7.06 -37.55
N GLU A 502 20.56 6.72 -38.61
CA GLU A 502 20.65 7.54 -39.81
C GLU A 502 19.30 7.67 -40.52
N LEU A 503 18.57 6.57 -40.68
CA LEU A 503 17.22 6.60 -41.23
C LEU A 503 16.28 7.46 -40.37
N ALA A 504 16.32 7.30 -39.04
CA ALA A 504 15.52 8.10 -38.12
C ALA A 504 15.84 9.59 -38.21
N ARG A 505 17.12 9.96 -38.36
CA ARG A 505 17.56 11.35 -38.58
C ARG A 505 17.03 11.89 -39.90
N GLN A 506 17.15 11.14 -40.99
CA GLN A 506 16.64 11.57 -42.30
C GLN A 506 15.12 11.76 -42.30
N VAL A 507 14.37 10.91 -41.59
CA VAL A 507 12.91 11.06 -41.42
C VAL A 507 12.60 12.28 -40.55
N TYR A 508 13.32 12.47 -39.45
CA TYR A 508 13.14 13.63 -38.56
C TYR A 508 13.45 14.97 -39.26
N ASP A 509 14.53 15.03 -40.03
CA ASP A 509 14.98 16.23 -40.74
C ASP A 509 14.00 16.68 -41.84
N LYS A 510 13.10 15.80 -42.32
CA LYS A 510 12.01 16.19 -43.23
C LYS A 510 10.99 17.10 -42.56
N GLY A 511 10.88 17.06 -41.22
CA GLY A 511 9.98 17.92 -40.45
C GLY A 511 8.49 17.63 -40.65
N SER A 512 8.13 16.54 -41.35
CA SER A 512 6.76 16.09 -41.58
C SER A 512 6.51 14.79 -40.81
N GLU A 513 5.64 14.85 -39.81
CA GLU A 513 5.22 13.68 -39.03
C GLU A 513 3.70 13.49 -39.14
N SER A 514 3.25 12.34 -39.65
CA SER A 514 1.84 12.13 -40.06
C SER A 514 0.87 12.30 -38.88
N LYS A 515 1.31 11.91 -37.68
CA LYS A 515 0.57 12.09 -36.42
C LYS A 515 0.32 13.56 -36.09
N PHE A 516 1.33 14.41 -36.22
CA PHE A 516 1.22 15.83 -35.89
C PHE A 516 0.47 16.61 -36.96
N GLU A 517 0.58 16.20 -38.22
CA GLU A 517 -0.23 16.75 -39.31
C GLU A 517 -1.72 16.45 -39.07
N ARG A 518 -2.07 15.20 -38.75
CA ARG A 518 -3.46 14.81 -38.49
C ARG A 518 -4.05 15.45 -37.24
N LEU A 519 -3.24 15.72 -36.21
CA LEU A 519 -3.69 16.43 -35.01
C LEU A 519 -3.91 17.94 -35.23
N ARG A 520 -3.35 18.52 -36.30
CA ARG A 520 -3.57 19.94 -36.66
C ARG A 520 -4.82 20.16 -37.50
N GLU A 521 -5.26 19.13 -38.23
CA GLU A 521 -6.52 19.11 -38.99
C GLU A 521 -7.74 19.04 -38.06
#